data_AF-A0A1Q9S5D2-F1
#
_entry.id   AF-A0A1Q9S5D2-F1
#
_cell.length_a   1.000
_cell.length_b   1.000
_cell.length_c   1.000
_cell.angle_alpha   90.00
_cell.angle_beta   90.00
_cell.angle_gamma   90.00
#
_symmetry.space_group_name_H-M   'P 1'
#
loop_
_entity.id
_entity.type
_entity.pdbx_description
1 polymer ?
#
loop_
_entity_poly.entity_id
_entity_poly.type
_entity_poly.pdbx_seq_one_letter_code
_entity_poly.pdbx_strand_id
1 'polypeptide(L)' 'MAATLVQAATLGATGVRAETTSTNTSALAVLRRLGFTLAPAQDGQNIRALIRLDPEAGSHECRQSVD' A
#
# COMPACT_ATOMS: atom_id res chain seq x y z
N MET A 1 -0.54 11.58 2.69
CA MET A 1 -0.55 10.37 1.83
C MET A 1 -1.96 9.82 1.79
N ALA A 2 -2.40 9.44 0.58
CA ALA A 2 -3.43 8.46 0.27
C ALA A 2 -4.86 8.64 0.83
N ALA A 3 -5.54 9.72 0.44
CA ALA A 3 -7.00 9.84 0.61
C ALA A 3 -7.74 8.58 0.13
N THR A 4 -7.27 7.94 -0.94
CA THR A 4 -7.82 6.69 -1.46
C THR A 4 -7.58 5.47 -0.57
N LEU A 5 -6.41 5.36 0.09
CA LEU A 5 -6.15 4.24 1.03
C LEU A 5 -6.98 4.42 2.30
N VAL A 6 -7.08 5.66 2.80
CA VAL A 6 -7.94 6.00 3.95
C VAL A 6 -9.40 5.73 3.62
N GLN A 7 -9.87 6.16 2.45
CA GLN A 7 -11.24 5.90 2.00
C GLN A 7 -11.51 4.39 1.83
N ALA A 8 -10.58 3.64 1.24
CA ALA A 8 -10.70 2.19 1.13
C ALA A 8 -10.80 1.52 2.52
N ALA A 9 -9.99 1.95 3.49
CA ALA A 9 -10.08 1.47 4.87
C ALA A 9 -11.42 1.84 5.54
N THR A 10 -11.89 3.08 5.35
CA THR A 10 -13.20 3.53 5.84
C THR A 10 -14.36 2.73 5.24
N LEU A 11 -14.21 2.26 4.00
CA LEU A 11 -15.16 1.37 3.34
C LEU A 11 -15.01 -0.11 3.74
N GLY A 12 -14.11 -0.43 4.68
CA GLY A 12 -13.89 -1.80 5.17
C GLY A 12 -13.05 -2.67 4.23
N ALA A 13 -12.34 -2.07 3.27
CA ALA A 13 -11.42 -2.83 2.43
C ALA A 13 -10.24 -3.35 3.27
N THR A 14 -9.90 -4.62 3.07
CA THR A 14 -8.77 -5.29 3.74
C THR A 14 -7.45 -5.09 3.01
N GLY A 15 -7.49 -4.51 1.80
CA GLY A 15 -6.32 -4.22 1.01
C GLY A 15 -6.63 -3.49 -0.28
N VAL A 16 -5.60 -2.91 -0.88
CA VAL A 16 -5.66 -2.23 -2.17
C VAL A 16 -4.64 -2.85 -3.11
N ARG A 17 -5.11 -3.23 -4.29
CA ARG A 17 -4.26 -3.72 -5.39
C ARG A 17 -4.14 -2.64 -6.45
N ALA A 18 -2.92 -2.42 -6.91
CA ALA A 18 -2.60 -1.60 -8.07
C ALA A 18 -1.78 -2.42 -9.08
N GLU A 19 -1.90 -2.09 -10.35
CA GLU A 19 -1.15 -2.74 -11.42
C GLU A 19 -0.41 -1.67 -12.23
N THR A 20 0.83 -1.98 -12.58
CA THR A 20 1.68 -1.13 -13.43
C THR A 20 2.61 -2.02 -14.24
N THR A 21 3.46 -1.44 -15.10
CA THR A 21 4.46 -2.19 -15.86
C THR A 21 5.83 -2.10 -15.19
N SER A 22 6.69 -3.08 -15.45
CA SER A 22 8.09 -3.07 -14.97
C SER A 22 8.90 -1.90 -15.53
N THR A 23 8.48 -1.34 -16.67
CA THR A 23 9.09 -0.18 -17.31
C THR A 23 8.68 1.16 -16.69
N ASN A 24 7.60 1.21 -15.90
CA ASN A 24 7.12 2.44 -15.28
C ASN A 24 7.83 2.71 -13.94
N THR A 25 9.10 3.06 -14.03
CA THR A 25 9.99 3.28 -12.88
C THR A 25 9.46 4.29 -11.87
N SER A 26 8.83 5.37 -12.35
CA SER A 26 8.20 6.39 -11.51
C SER A 26 7.05 5.84 -10.68
N ALA A 27 6.15 5.05 -11.30
CA ALA A 27 5.05 4.42 -10.59
C ALA A 27 5.56 3.40 -9.54
N LEU A 28 6.57 2.60 -9.89
CA LEU A 28 7.20 1.65 -8.98
C LEU A 28 7.81 2.36 -7.75
N ALA A 29 8.49 3.49 -7.96
CA ALA A 29 9.07 4.28 -6.87
C ALA A 29 7.98 4.82 -5.91
N VAL A 30 6.87 5.32 -6.46
CA VAL A 30 5.73 5.81 -5.65
C VAL A 30 5.10 4.65 -4.86
N LEU A 31 4.82 3.52 -5.49
CA LEU A 31 4.22 2.35 -4.83
C LEU A 31 5.09 1.83 -3.68
N ARG A 32 6.42 1.80 -3.85
CA ARG A 32 7.35 1.44 -2.77
C ARG A 32 7.32 2.43 -1.62
N ARG A 33 7.28 3.73 -1.91
CA ARG A 33 7.18 4.79 -0.87
C ARG A 33 5.87 4.74 -0.11
N LEU A 34 4.80 4.28 -0.76
CA LEU A 34 3.49 4.07 -0.15
C LEU A 34 3.38 2.74 0.63
N GLY A 35 4.43 1.91 0.66
CA GLY A 35 4.44 0.65 1.41
C GLY A 35 3.78 -0.53 0.69
N PHE A 36 3.49 -0.43 -0.61
CA PHE A 36 2.99 -1.57 -1.37
C PHE A 36 4.08 -2.62 -1.53
N THR A 37 3.69 -3.89 -1.34
CA THR A 37 4.50 -5.04 -1.74
C THR A 37 4.36 -5.24 -3.24
N LEU A 38 5.49 -5.24 -3.96
CA LEU A 38 5.53 -5.43 -5.40
C LEU A 38 5.84 -6.89 -5.75
N ALA A 39 5.06 -7.48 -6.65
CA ALA A 39 5.28 -8.81 -7.18
C ALA A 39 5.11 -8.82 -8.72
N PRO A 40 5.97 -9.53 -9.47
CA PRO A 40 5.76 -9.70 -10.90
C PRO A 40 4.44 -10.46 -11.16
N ALA A 41 3.71 -10.04 -12.19
CA ALA A 41 2.60 -10.79 -12.74
C ALA A 41 3.12 -11.95 -13.61
N GLN A 42 2.25 -12.94 -13.88
CA GLN A 42 2.61 -14.15 -14.63
C GLN A 42 3.06 -13.86 -16.07
N ASP A 43 2.62 -12.73 -16.62
CA ASP A 43 2.90 -12.22 -17.95
C ASP A 43 4.28 -11.53 -18.08
N GLY A 44 5.06 -11.42 -17.00
CA GLY A 44 6.46 -10.98 -17.01
C GLY A 44 6.71 -9.49 -17.26
N GLN A 45 5.69 -8.74 -17.70
CA GLN A 45 5.77 -7.29 -17.93
C GLN A 45 5.01 -6.47 -16.90
N ASN A 46 3.96 -7.04 -16.30
CA ASN A 46 3.17 -6.33 -15.31
C ASN A 46 3.72 -6.57 -13.90
N ILE A 47 3.61 -5.55 -13.07
CA ILE A 47 3.89 -5.56 -11.65
C ILE A 47 2.57 -5.35 -10.91
N ARG A 48 2.26 -6.27 -10.03
CA ARG A 48 1.15 -6.17 -9.09
C ARG A 48 1.68 -5.61 -7.78
N ALA A 49 1.06 -4.55 -7.32
CA ALA A 49 1.34 -3.93 -6.05
C ALA A 49 0.17 -4.20 -5.11
N LEU A 50 0.43 -4.75 -3.94
CA LEU A 50 -0.57 -4.99 -2.90
C LEU A 50 -0.17 -4.31 -1.61
N ILE A 51 -1.10 -3.58 -1.01
CA ILE A 51 -1.01 -3.14 0.38
C ILE A 51 -2.18 -3.73 1.14
N ARG A 52 -1.91 -4.30 2.32
CA ARG A 52 -2.95 -4.72 3.26
C ARG A 52 -3.27 -3.54 4.15
N LEU A 53 -4.56 -3.24 4.24
CA LEU A 53 -5.07 -2.21 5.14
C LEU A 53 -5.38 -2.94 6.43
N ASP A 54 -4.41 -2.97 7.32
CA ASP A 54 -4.59 -3.57 8.63
C ASP A 54 -5.39 -2.57 9.48
N PRO A 55 -6.62 -2.90 9.91
CA PRO A 55 -7.40 -2.00 10.74
C PRO A 55 -6.75 -1.79 12.12
N GLU A 56 -5.84 -2.68 12.54
CA GLU A 56 -5.18 -2.65 13.85
C GLU A 56 -3.83 -1.90 13.83
N ALA A 57 -3.26 -1.62 12.65
CA ALA A 57 -1.98 -0.88 12.54
C ALA A 57 -2.10 0.60 12.96
N GLY A 58 -3.32 1.09 13.20
CA GLY A 58 -3.59 2.42 13.78
C GLY A 58 -3.52 2.48 15.32
N SER A 59 -3.29 1.35 16.01
CA SER A 59 -3.39 1.31 17.49
C SER A 59 -2.04 1.30 18.22
N HIS A 60 -0.90 1.35 17.53
CA HIS A 60 0.42 1.23 18.19
C HIS A 60 1.26 2.51 18.32
N GLU A 61 0.73 3.69 18.01
CA GLU A 61 1.44 4.95 18.27
C GLU A 61 0.52 6.00 18.92
N CYS A 62 0.19 5.78 20.21
CA CYS A 62 -0.28 6.82 21.13
C CYS A 62 -0.05 6.38 22.58
N ARG A 63 1.19 6.01 22.94
CA ARG A 63 1.61 6.03 24.35
C ARG A 63 2.86 6.88 24.46
N GLN A 64 2.64 8.20 24.43
CA GLN A 64 3.59 9.16 24.98
C GLN A 64 3.89 8.71 26.41
N SER A 65 5.11 8.27 26.63
CA SER A 65 5.64 8.04 27.98
C SER A 65 6.15 9.40 28.43
N VAL A 66 5.38 10.07 29.29
CA VAL A 66 5.90 11.14 30.14
C VAL A 66 6.44 10.46 31.39
N ASP A 67 7.75 10.48 31.54
CA ASP A 67 8.44 10.42 32.84
C ASP A 67 9.48 11.53 32.85
#